data_AF-A0A9R0XG51-F1
#
_entry.id   AF-A0A9R0XG51-F1
#
_cell.length_a   1.000
_cell.length_b   1.000
_cell.length_c   1.000
_cell.angle_alpha   90.00
_cell.angle_beta   90.00
_cell.angle_gamma   90.00
#
_symmetry.space_group_name_H-M   'P 1'
#
loop_
_entity.id
_entity.type
_entity.pdbx_description
1 polymer ?
#
loop_
_entity_poly.entity_id
_entity_poly.type
_entity_poly.pdbx_seq_one_letter_code
_entity_poly.pdbx_strand_id
1 'polypeptide(L)'
;MDTLKVPLAAEHATLDDVSVWEWSGSAYDEGAEAAEWLSAYFGKPSRLVRFKEESEIRPTNPEYAQGYKITFTDCFPFLIASQGSLDALNELLKEPVPINRFRPNILVDGCHPYAEDLWKTIKINKLTFDGVKLCDRCKKN
;
A
#
# COMPACT_ATOMS: atom_id res chain seq x y z
N MET A 1 2.93 4.57 -25.58
CA MET A 1 2.76 3.12 -25.38
C MET A 1 1.27 2.86 -25.25
N ASP A 2 0.79 1.79 -25.87
CA ASP A 2 -0.62 1.40 -25.77
C ASP A 2 -0.94 0.86 -24.37
N THR A 3 -2.22 0.85 -24.01
CA THR A 3 -2.68 0.34 -22.70
C THR A 3 -2.43 -1.16 -22.57
N LEU A 4 -1.64 -1.56 -21.57
CA LEU A 4 -1.47 -2.96 -21.16
C LEU A 4 -2.76 -3.49 -20.51
N LYS A 5 -3.17 -4.71 -20.87
CA LYS A 5 -4.30 -5.41 -20.24
C LYS A 5 -3.81 -6.73 -19.66
N VAL A 6 -3.93 -6.87 -18.34
CA VAL A 6 -3.51 -8.08 -17.62
C VAL A 6 -4.74 -8.83 -17.10
N PRO A 7 -5.01 -10.07 -17.57
CA PRO A 7 -6.15 -10.85 -17.13
C PRO A 7 -5.98 -11.35 -15.69
N LEU A 8 -6.96 -11.08 -14.83
CA LEU A 8 -6.91 -11.49 -13.42
C LEU A 8 -7.03 -13.01 -13.19
N ALA A 9 -7.61 -13.74 -14.14
CA ALA A 9 -7.93 -15.17 -14.01
C ALA A 9 -7.08 -16.04 -14.95
N ALA A 10 -5.91 -15.57 -15.38
CA ALA A 10 -5.01 -16.39 -16.18
C ALA A 10 -4.33 -17.47 -15.33
N GLU A 11 -3.78 -18.49 -16.00
CA GLU A 11 -2.77 -19.33 -15.36
C GLU A 11 -1.48 -18.54 -15.22
N HIS A 12 -0.85 -18.63 -14.05
CA HIS A 12 0.35 -17.88 -13.73
C HIS A 12 1.51 -18.83 -13.47
N ALA A 13 2.66 -18.53 -14.08
CA ALA A 13 3.91 -19.09 -13.61
C ALA A 13 4.21 -18.55 -12.20
N THR A 14 5.00 -19.30 -11.43
CA THR A 14 5.51 -18.83 -10.14
C THR A 14 6.93 -18.31 -10.35
N LEU A 15 7.23 -17.14 -9.77
CA LEU A 15 8.58 -16.64 -9.58
C LEU A 15 8.96 -16.78 -8.11
N ASP A 16 10.10 -17.40 -7.86
CA ASP A 16 10.71 -17.48 -6.54
C ASP A 16 11.60 -16.26 -6.27
N ASP A 17 12.10 -16.14 -5.05
CA ASP A 17 13.04 -15.10 -4.62
C ASP A 17 12.53 -13.66 -4.78
N VAL A 18 11.22 -13.44 -4.66
CA VAL A 18 10.62 -12.11 -4.60
C VAL A 18 10.76 -11.57 -3.18
N SER A 19 11.34 -10.38 -3.02
CA SER A 19 11.55 -9.77 -1.71
C SER A 19 10.89 -8.39 -1.57
N VAL A 20 10.37 -8.13 -0.37
CA VAL A 20 9.84 -6.83 0.06
C VAL A 20 10.22 -6.62 1.52
N TRP A 21 11.10 -5.65 1.77
CA TRP A 21 11.74 -5.45 3.07
C TRP A 21 12.44 -6.75 3.55
N GLU A 22 12.24 -7.16 4.80
CA GLU A 22 12.79 -8.40 5.39
C GLU A 22 12.08 -9.68 4.89
N TRP A 23 10.98 -9.55 4.14
CA TRP A 23 10.25 -10.72 3.65
C TRP A 23 10.78 -11.15 2.28
N SER A 24 10.89 -12.47 2.10
CA SER A 24 11.15 -13.12 0.82
C SER A 24 10.19 -14.30 0.65
N GLY A 25 9.75 -14.54 -0.58
CA GLY A 25 8.87 -15.66 -0.92
C GLY A 25 8.63 -15.76 -2.42
N SER A 26 7.57 -16.45 -2.81
CA SER A 26 7.16 -16.60 -4.20
C SER A 26 6.03 -15.65 -4.60
N ALA A 27 5.86 -15.39 -5.89
CA ALA A 27 4.75 -14.61 -6.42
C ALA A 27 4.28 -15.14 -7.78
N TYR A 28 3.04 -14.82 -8.15
CA TYR A 28 2.54 -15.08 -9.50
C TYR A 28 3.16 -14.11 -10.49
N ASP A 29 3.73 -14.65 -11.56
CA ASP A 29 4.24 -13.88 -12.70
C ASP A 29 3.09 -13.48 -13.62
N GLU A 30 3.01 -12.19 -13.94
CA GLU A 30 1.99 -11.66 -14.85
C GLU A 30 2.42 -11.71 -16.33
N GLY A 31 3.51 -12.43 -16.61
CA GLY A 31 3.89 -12.84 -17.95
C GLY A 31 4.83 -11.89 -18.70
N ALA A 32 5.28 -12.36 -19.87
CA ALA A 32 6.28 -11.67 -20.68
C ALA A 32 5.77 -10.33 -21.23
N GLU A 33 4.50 -10.25 -21.65
CA GLU A 33 3.92 -9.01 -22.18
C GLU A 33 3.94 -7.90 -21.11
N ALA A 34 3.54 -8.20 -19.88
CA ALA A 34 3.59 -7.23 -18.78
C ALA A 34 5.03 -6.83 -18.43
N ALA A 35 5.95 -7.80 -18.44
CA ALA A 35 7.37 -7.54 -18.20
C ALA A 35 7.99 -6.65 -19.27
N GLU A 36 7.75 -6.92 -20.55
CA GLU A 36 8.23 -6.11 -21.68
C GLU A 36 7.67 -4.70 -21.63
N TRP A 37 6.35 -4.58 -21.39
CA TRP A 37 5.70 -3.28 -21.28
C TRP A 37 6.28 -2.45 -20.14
N LEU A 38 6.43 -3.01 -18.93
CA LEU A 38 7.01 -2.26 -17.81
C LEU A 38 8.49 -1.98 -18.01
N SER A 39 9.23 -2.90 -18.64
CA SER A 39 10.65 -2.71 -18.92
C SER A 39 10.88 -1.57 -19.91
N ALA A 40 10.05 -1.47 -20.95
CA ALA A 40 10.08 -0.37 -21.90
C ALA A 40 9.66 0.96 -21.25
N TYR A 41 8.66 0.95 -20.37
CA TYR A 41 8.21 2.15 -19.67
C TYR A 41 9.26 2.68 -18.67
N PHE A 42 9.88 1.79 -17.87
CA PHE A 42 10.85 2.17 -16.85
C PHE A 42 12.30 2.26 -17.35
N GLY A 43 12.59 1.77 -18.56
CA GLY A 43 13.95 1.74 -19.12
C GLY A 43 14.89 0.76 -18.43
N LYS A 44 14.37 -0.25 -17.72
CA LYS A 44 15.15 -1.28 -17.02
C LYS A 44 14.37 -2.59 -16.93
N PRO A 45 15.04 -3.76 -16.89
CA PRO A 45 14.35 -5.05 -16.70
C PRO A 45 13.41 -5.00 -15.49
N SER A 46 12.12 -5.19 -15.75
CA SER A 46 11.05 -5.06 -14.78
C SER A 46 10.01 -6.14 -15.04
N ARG A 47 9.51 -6.79 -13.98
CA ARG A 47 8.42 -7.75 -14.05
C ARG A 47 7.26 -7.29 -13.18
N LEU A 48 6.04 -7.55 -13.63
CA LEU A 48 4.85 -7.42 -12.81
C LEU A 48 4.60 -8.75 -12.10
N VAL A 49 4.37 -8.70 -10.80
CA VAL A 49 4.04 -9.88 -10.00
C VAL A 49 2.81 -9.62 -9.13
N ARG A 50 2.08 -10.68 -8.81
CA ARG A 50 0.94 -10.66 -7.90
C ARG A 50 1.19 -11.56 -6.70
N PHE A 51 0.82 -11.07 -5.52
CA PHE A 51 1.00 -11.81 -4.28
C PHE A 51 0.20 -13.12 -4.31
N LYS A 52 0.82 -14.21 -3.87
CA LYS A 52 0.27 -15.56 -3.90
C LYS A 52 -0.42 -15.90 -2.57
N GLU A 53 -1.57 -15.28 -2.33
CA GLU A 53 -2.27 -15.33 -1.04
C GLU A 53 -2.65 -16.73 -0.55
N GLU A 54 -2.69 -17.71 -1.46
CA GLU A 54 -3.03 -19.10 -1.20
C GLU A 54 -1.88 -19.87 -0.52
N SER A 55 -0.63 -19.46 -0.74
CA SER A 55 0.55 -20.17 -0.20
C SER A 55 1.54 -19.27 0.52
N GLU A 56 1.48 -17.96 0.35
CA GLU A 56 2.39 -17.00 0.96
C GLU A 56 1.71 -16.20 2.07
N ILE A 57 2.48 -15.89 3.11
CA ILE A 57 2.00 -15.13 4.27
C ILE A 57 3.04 -14.07 4.62
N ARG A 58 2.61 -12.80 4.66
CA ARG A 58 3.31 -11.71 5.36
C ARG A 58 2.48 -11.26 6.56
N PRO A 59 2.86 -11.62 7.79
CA PRO A 59 2.17 -11.14 8.97
C PRO A 59 2.47 -9.66 9.22
N THR A 60 1.52 -8.95 9.83
CA THR A 60 1.80 -7.65 10.45
C THR A 60 2.68 -7.81 11.69
N ASN A 61 3.33 -6.72 12.15
CA ASN A 61 4.07 -6.76 13.41
C ASN A 61 3.08 -7.07 14.57
N PRO A 62 3.26 -8.18 15.30
CA PRO A 62 2.33 -8.63 16.34
C PRO A 62 2.24 -7.69 17.54
N GLU A 63 3.22 -6.82 17.77
CA GLU A 63 3.15 -5.80 18.83
C GLU A 63 2.05 -4.76 18.57
N TYR A 64 1.72 -4.52 17.30
CA TYR A 64 0.74 -3.52 16.90
C TYR A 64 -0.57 -4.14 16.41
N ALA A 65 -0.49 -5.23 15.64
CA ALA A 65 -1.65 -5.90 15.04
C ALA A 65 -1.41 -7.40 14.96
N GLN A 66 -1.77 -8.15 16.00
CA GLN A 66 -1.63 -9.60 16.01
C GLN A 66 -2.73 -10.27 15.16
N GLY A 67 -2.37 -11.29 14.38
CA GLY A 67 -3.31 -12.10 13.61
C GLY A 67 -3.76 -11.51 12.27
N TYR A 68 -3.22 -10.35 11.89
CA TYR A 68 -3.45 -9.76 10.57
C TYR A 68 -2.32 -10.09 9.59
N LYS A 69 -2.65 -10.05 8.31
CA LYS A 69 -1.72 -10.26 7.20
C LYS A 69 -1.75 -9.08 6.24
N ILE A 70 -0.64 -8.90 5.55
CA ILE A 70 -0.44 -7.95 4.47
C ILE A 70 0.04 -8.68 3.23
N THR A 71 -0.05 -8.03 2.06
CA THR A 71 0.60 -8.47 0.82
C THR A 71 1.89 -7.66 0.65
N PHE A 72 2.13 -7.03 -0.51
CA PHE A 72 3.30 -6.18 -0.74
C PHE A 72 3.20 -4.76 -0.13
N THR A 73 2.20 -4.47 0.71
CA THR A 73 2.16 -3.19 1.47
C THR A 73 3.26 -3.15 2.54
N ASP A 74 3.59 -1.95 3.04
CA ASP A 74 4.76 -1.74 3.90
C ASP A 74 4.58 -2.28 5.32
N CYS A 75 3.55 -1.86 6.06
CA CYS A 75 3.39 -2.22 7.48
C CYS A 75 2.01 -2.77 7.83
N PHE A 76 0.94 -2.13 7.36
CA PHE A 76 -0.44 -2.46 7.73
C PHE A 76 -1.37 -2.42 6.52
N PRO A 77 -2.53 -3.10 6.56
CA PRO A 77 -3.46 -3.17 5.43
C PRO A 77 -4.09 -1.84 5.04
N PHE A 78 -4.26 -0.93 6.00
CA PHE A 78 -4.92 0.36 5.80
C PHE A 78 -4.11 1.51 6.39
N LEU A 79 -4.06 2.61 5.64
CA LEU A 79 -3.63 3.92 6.08
C LEU A 79 -4.83 4.87 6.09
N ILE A 80 -5.06 5.53 7.21
CA ILE A 80 -6.05 6.59 7.38
C ILE A 80 -5.33 7.93 7.46
N ALA A 81 -5.89 8.96 6.84
CA ALA A 81 -5.48 10.35 7.00
C ALA A 81 -6.72 11.24 7.08
N SER A 82 -6.59 12.44 7.65
CA SER A 82 -7.67 13.42 7.61
C SER A 82 -7.40 14.60 6.66
N GLN A 83 -8.48 15.19 6.13
CA GLN A 83 -8.42 16.41 5.35
C GLN A 83 -7.87 17.57 6.20
N GLY A 84 -8.29 17.67 7.47
CA GLY A 84 -7.78 18.66 8.42
C GLY A 84 -6.26 18.59 8.62
N SER A 85 -5.67 17.39 8.69
CA SER A 85 -4.21 17.21 8.75
C SER A 85 -3.50 17.63 7.47
N LEU A 86 -4.10 17.35 6.31
CA LEU A 86 -3.55 17.76 5.01
C LEU A 86 -3.56 19.27 4.87
N ASP A 87 -4.66 19.91 5.24
CA ASP A 87 -4.82 21.36 5.15
C ASP A 87 -3.84 22.07 6.08
N ALA A 88 -3.77 21.65 7.35
CA ALA A 88 -2.82 22.19 8.31
C ALA A 88 -1.37 22.02 7.87
N LEU A 89 -1.01 20.89 7.24
CA LEU A 89 0.31 20.72 6.65
C LEU A 89 0.55 21.69 5.47
N ASN A 90 -0.43 21.83 4.59
CA ASN A 90 -0.31 22.67 3.39
C ASN A 90 -0.21 24.16 3.73
N GLU A 91 -0.75 24.61 4.86
CA GLU A 91 -0.52 25.97 5.38
C GLU A 91 0.94 26.24 5.73
N LEU A 92 1.71 25.21 6.10
CA LEU A 92 3.13 25.32 6.46
C LEU A 92 4.07 25.20 5.25
N LEU A 93 3.59 24.66 4.13
CA LEU A 93 4.40 24.40 2.95
C LEU A 93 4.40 25.61 2.01
N LYS A 94 5.56 25.91 1.43
CA LYS A 94 5.66 26.90 0.35
C LYS A 94 4.81 26.51 -0.86
N GLU A 95 4.77 25.21 -1.16
CA GLU A 95 3.98 24.62 -2.23
C GLU A 95 3.09 23.53 -1.64
N PRO A 96 1.76 23.70 -1.68
CA PRO A 96 0.82 22.69 -1.20
C PRO A 96 0.99 21.35 -1.94
N VAL A 97 0.80 20.26 -1.22
CA VAL A 97 0.87 18.91 -1.75
C VAL A 97 -0.50 18.23 -1.76
N PRO A 98 -0.79 17.42 -2.79
CA PRO A 98 -2.01 16.62 -2.84
C PRO A 98 -1.95 15.39 -1.92
N ILE A 99 -3.13 14.90 -1.50
CA ILE A 99 -3.26 13.73 -0.60
C ILE A 99 -2.60 12.45 -1.16
N ASN A 100 -2.54 12.31 -2.49
CA ASN A 100 -1.96 11.15 -3.15
C ASN A 100 -0.44 10.99 -2.88
N ARG A 101 0.24 12.02 -2.35
CA ARG A 101 1.62 11.92 -1.86
C ARG A 101 1.74 11.06 -0.59
N PHE A 102 0.68 11.02 0.22
CA PHE A 102 0.61 10.23 1.46
C PHE A 102 0.00 8.84 1.25
N ARG A 103 -0.69 8.62 0.13
CA ARG A 103 -1.30 7.34 -0.28
C ARG A 103 -2.21 6.68 0.78
N PRO A 104 -3.10 7.44 1.46
CA PRO A 104 -4.06 6.81 2.37
C PRO A 104 -5.03 5.93 1.59
N ASN A 105 -5.53 4.88 2.24
CA ASN A 105 -6.66 4.10 1.75
C ASN A 105 -7.98 4.81 2.09
N ILE A 106 -8.04 5.52 3.22
CA ILE A 106 -9.22 6.22 3.72
C ILE A 106 -8.82 7.66 4.05
N LEU A 107 -9.52 8.62 3.44
CA LEU A 107 -9.43 10.04 3.77
C LEU A 107 -10.70 10.44 4.53
N VAL A 108 -10.55 11.00 5.72
CA VAL A 108 -11.67 11.45 6.56
C VAL A 108 -11.73 12.96 6.59
N ASP A 109 -12.93 13.52 6.44
CA ASP A 109 -13.17 14.96 6.54
C ASP A 109 -14.05 15.27 7.77
N GLY A 110 -14.12 16.54 8.17
CA GLY A 110 -14.97 17.01 9.26
C GLY A 110 -14.39 16.77 10.66
N CYS A 111 -13.07 16.70 10.79
CA CYS A 111 -12.38 16.59 12.08
C CYS A 111 -11.31 17.68 12.26
N HIS A 112 -10.89 17.90 13.50
CA HIS A 112 -9.76 18.79 13.80
C HIS A 112 -8.46 18.24 13.17
N PRO A 113 -7.51 19.10 12.79
CA PRO A 113 -6.19 18.66 12.32
C PRO A 113 -5.55 17.65 13.27
N TYR A 114 -5.01 16.56 12.71
CA TYR A 114 -4.33 15.47 13.42
C TYR A 114 -5.22 14.68 14.39
N ALA A 115 -6.55 14.83 14.33
CA ALA A 115 -7.45 14.05 15.18
C ALA A 115 -7.32 12.54 14.96
N GLU A 116 -6.93 12.11 13.75
CA GLU A 116 -6.75 10.69 13.41
C GLU A 116 -5.68 9.98 14.25
N ASP A 117 -4.70 10.72 14.78
CA ASP A 117 -3.62 10.16 15.60
C ASP A 117 -4.14 9.56 16.91
N LEU A 118 -5.30 10.02 17.36
CA LEU A 118 -5.93 9.63 18.62
C LEU A 118 -7.02 8.58 18.45
N TRP A 119 -7.44 8.27 17.22
CA TRP A 119 -8.52 7.32 16.97
C TRP A 119 -8.06 5.89 17.24
N LYS A 120 -8.52 5.32 18.37
CA LYS A 120 -8.21 3.93 18.73
C LYS A 120 -9.12 2.91 18.07
N THR A 121 -10.40 3.24 17.91
CA THR A 121 -11.38 2.39 17.24
C THR A 121 -12.20 3.25 16.29
N ILE A 122 -12.21 2.89 15.03
CA ILE A 122 -12.95 3.59 13.96
C ILE A 122 -14.01 2.64 13.43
N LYS A 123 -15.27 3.08 13.45
CA LYS A 123 -16.38 2.31 12.91
C LYS A 123 -16.91 2.99 11.65
N ILE A 124 -16.85 2.28 10.52
CA ILE A 124 -17.40 2.72 9.24
C ILE A 124 -18.46 1.70 8.84
N ASN A 125 -19.74 2.10 8.94
CA ASN A 125 -20.89 1.20 8.75
C ASN A 125 -20.81 -0.04 9.67
N LYS A 126 -20.63 -1.22 9.07
CA LYS A 126 -20.53 -2.52 9.75
C LYS A 126 -19.08 -2.97 9.99
N LEU A 127 -18.11 -2.18 9.53
CA LEU A 127 -16.69 -2.48 9.64
C LEU A 127 -16.09 -1.73 10.83
N THR A 128 -15.23 -2.42 11.57
CA THR A 128 -14.45 -1.85 12.67
C THR A 128 -12.98 -1.92 12.28
N PHE A 129 -12.27 -0.82 12.49
CA PHE A 129 -10.83 -0.68 12.29
C PHE A 129 -10.20 -0.24 13.61
N ASP A 130 -8.98 -0.70 13.87
CA ASP A 130 -8.20 -0.32 15.05
C ASP A 130 -7.03 0.58 14.66
N GLY A 131 -6.85 1.67 15.40
CA GLY A 131 -5.72 2.57 15.26
C GLY A 131 -4.50 2.00 15.97
N VAL A 132 -3.64 1.33 15.22
CA VAL A 132 -2.54 0.53 15.78
C VAL A 132 -1.20 1.25 15.88
N LYS A 133 -0.86 2.12 14.91
CA LYS A 133 0.42 2.84 14.89
C LYS A 133 0.32 4.10 14.04
N LEU A 134 1.05 5.16 14.43
CA LEU A 134 1.24 6.34 13.59
C LEU A 134 2.09 6.02 12.35
N CYS A 135 1.75 6.63 11.21
CA CYS A 135 2.45 6.40 9.96
C CYS A 135 3.67 7.31 9.85
N ASP A 136 4.85 6.72 10.07
CA ASP A 136 6.12 7.39 9.81
C ASP A 136 6.27 7.67 8.31
N ARG A 137 6.64 8.90 7.95
CA ARG A 137 6.78 9.31 6.55
C ARG A 137 8.23 9.10 6.10
N CYS A 138 8.40 8.37 4.99
CA CYS A 138 9.70 8.18 4.35
C CYS A 138 9.81 8.99 3.07
N LYS A 139 11.04 9.31 2.66
CA LYS A 139 11.30 9.72 1.28
C LYS A 139 11.12 8.48 0.40
N LYS A 140 10.13 8.50 -0.49
CA LYS A 140 10.12 7.58 -1.62
C LYS A 140 11.19 8.07 -2.59
N ASN A 141 12.38 7.46 -2.52
CA ASN A 141 13.41 7.62 -3.55
C ASN A 141 12.92 7.03 -4.87
#